data_AF-A0A2E0XAY5-F1
#
_entry.id   AF-A0A2E0XAY5-F1
#
_cell.length_a   1.000
_cell.length_b   1.000
_cell.length_c   1.000
_cell.angle_alpha   90.00
_cell.angle_beta   90.00
_cell.angle_gamma   90.00
#
_symmetry.space_group_name_H-M   'P 1'
#
loop_
_entity.id
_entity.type
_entity.pdbx_description
1 polymer ?
#
loop_
_entity_poly.entity_id
_entity_poly.type
_entity_poly.pdbx_seq_one_letter_code
_entity_poly.pdbx_strand_id
1 'polypeptide(L)'
;MDRQYSKFQQRAIKNFYDNRDAISLQRLGELVTDLYLAEGKTRATKWKQIGGALEKLGVPAKEIAHLQKQDDPALLAQKVTELQGKE
;
A
#
# COMPACT_ATOMS: atom_id res chain seq x y z
N MET A 1 -27.68 -6.17 -20.89
CA MET A 1 -28.29 -6.25 -19.54
C MET A 1 -27.48 -5.37 -18.60
N ASP A 2 -28.04 -4.21 -18.29
CA ASP A 2 -27.48 -3.20 -17.38
C ASP A 2 -27.47 -3.78 -15.95
N ARG A 3 -26.28 -4.04 -15.37
CA ARG A 3 -26.17 -4.52 -13.98
C ARG A 3 -26.47 -3.36 -13.05
N GLN A 4 -27.75 -3.14 -12.82
CA GLN A 4 -28.23 -2.16 -11.86
C GLN A 4 -27.98 -2.71 -10.45
N TYR A 5 -26.76 -2.54 -9.95
CA TYR A 5 -26.43 -2.85 -8.56
C TYR A 5 -27.32 -1.99 -7.65
N SER A 6 -28.13 -2.61 -6.79
CA SER A 6 -28.97 -1.89 -5.82
C SER A 6 -28.10 -0.96 -4.96
N LYS A 7 -28.61 0.20 -4.52
CA LYS A 7 -27.84 1.19 -3.74
C LYS A 7 -27.13 0.57 -2.51
N PHE A 8 -27.68 -0.51 -1.96
CA PHE A 8 -27.06 -1.32 -0.91
C PHE A 8 -25.83 -2.11 -1.37
N GLN A 9 -25.87 -2.72 -2.55
CA GLN A 9 -24.74 -3.47 -3.12
C GLN A 9 -23.57 -2.54 -3.50
N GLN A 10 -23.88 -1.35 -4.05
CA GLN A 10 -22.85 -0.36 -4.36
C GLN A 10 -22.13 0.13 -3.10
N ARG A 11 -22.87 0.35 -2.00
CA ARG A 11 -22.30 0.75 -0.70
C ARG A 11 -21.43 -0.35 -0.09
N ALA A 12 -21.86 -1.62 -0.18
CA ALA A 12 -21.07 -2.74 0.30
C ALA A 12 -19.78 -2.94 -0.51
N ILE A 13 -19.83 -2.77 -1.84
CA ILE A 13 -18.64 -2.83 -2.71
C ILE A 13 -17.70 -1.67 -2.38
N LYS A 14 -18.21 -0.44 -2.26
CA LYS A 14 -17.39 0.73 -1.90
C LYS A 14 -16.73 0.56 -0.53
N ASN A 15 -17.49 0.17 0.49
CA ASN A 15 -16.96 -0.09 1.83
C ASN A 15 -15.93 -1.23 1.85
N PHE A 16 -16.08 -2.24 0.99
CA PHE A 16 -15.12 -3.34 0.89
C PHE A 16 -13.77 -2.87 0.35
N TYR A 17 -13.76 -1.99 -0.65
CA TYR A 17 -12.51 -1.40 -1.17
C TYR A 17 -11.92 -0.39 -0.19
N ASP A 18 -12.73 0.51 0.35
CA ASP A 18 -12.33 1.51 1.35
C ASP A 18 -11.66 0.88 2.59
N ASN A 19 -12.29 -0.16 3.16
CA ASN A 19 -11.72 -0.88 4.29
C ASN A 19 -10.46 -1.68 3.91
N ARG A 20 -10.36 -2.16 2.66
CA ARG A 20 -9.18 -2.86 2.15
C ARG A 20 -8.00 -1.91 1.96
N ASP A 21 -8.24 -0.68 1.51
CA ASP A 21 -7.24 0.37 1.40
C ASP A 21 -6.75 0.79 2.79
N ALA A 22 -7.66 1.01 3.75
CA ALA A 22 -7.31 1.32 5.14
C ALA A 22 -6.42 0.25 5.79
N ILE A 23 -6.77 -1.04 5.62
CA ILE A 23 -5.95 -2.17 6.12
C ILE A 23 -4.58 -2.21 5.42
N SER A 24 -4.53 -1.89 4.13
CA SER A 24 -3.28 -1.90 3.36
C SER A 24 -2.36 -0.75 3.76
N LEU A 25 -2.91 0.43 4.09
CA LEU A 25 -2.17 1.59 4.60
C LEU A 25 -1.62 1.35 6.01
N GLN A 26 -2.43 0.78 6.91
CA GLN A 26 -1.97 0.42 8.26
C GLN A 26 -0.79 -0.56 8.17
N ARG A 27 -0.91 -1.61 7.35
CA ARG A 27 0.14 -2.59 7.14
C ARG A 27 1.41 -1.98 6.54
N LEU A 28 1.28 -0.98 5.67
CA LEU A 28 2.44 -0.27 5.13
C LEU A 28 3.19 0.52 6.20
N GLY A 29 2.50 1.16 7.14
CA GLY A 29 3.13 1.83 8.28
C GLY A 29 3.94 0.88 9.15
N GLU A 30 3.41 -0.32 9.42
CA GLU A 30 4.14 -1.39 10.11
C GLU A 30 5.39 -1.81 9.32
N LEU A 31 5.25 -2.04 8.01
CA LEU A 31 6.36 -2.44 7.15
C LEU A 31 7.46 -1.38 7.04
N VAL A 32 7.12 -0.09 7.03
CA VAL A 32 8.08 1.02 7.09
C VAL A 32 8.92 0.94 8.37
N THR A 33 8.26 0.74 9.51
CA THR A 33 8.93 0.66 10.81
C THR A 33 9.84 -0.56 10.89
N ASP A 34 9.36 -1.71 10.43
CA ASP A 34 10.16 -2.93 10.29
C ASP A 34 11.35 -2.73 9.34
N LEU A 35 11.18 -1.95 8.27
CA LEU A 35 12.24 -1.67 7.31
C LEU A 35 13.38 -0.85 7.94
N TYR A 36 13.12 0.03 8.90
CA TYR A 36 14.19 0.73 9.63
C TYR A 36 15.07 -0.22 10.46
N LEU A 37 14.53 -1.36 10.88
CA LEU A 37 15.22 -2.34 11.73
C LEU A 37 15.77 -3.53 10.93
N ALA A 38 15.33 -3.70 9.69
CA ALA A 38 15.65 -4.86 8.87
C ALA A 38 16.92 -4.63 8.03
N GLU A 39 17.79 -5.63 8.05
CA GLU A 39 19.03 -5.67 7.27
C GLU A 39 19.13 -6.95 6.42
N GLY A 40 20.02 -6.93 5.43
CA GLY A 40 20.35 -8.09 4.58
C GLY A 40 19.12 -8.79 3.99
N LYS A 41 19.00 -10.10 4.21
CA LYS A 41 17.92 -10.93 3.66
C LYS A 41 16.54 -10.54 4.19
N THR A 42 16.47 -10.10 5.44
CA THR A 42 15.21 -9.66 6.06
C THR A 42 14.72 -8.38 5.39
N ARG A 43 15.62 -7.43 5.13
CA ARG A 43 15.31 -6.18 4.41
C ARG A 43 14.73 -6.44 3.02
N ALA A 44 15.35 -7.32 2.24
CA ALA A 44 14.84 -7.71 0.93
C ALA A 44 13.43 -8.33 1.01
N THR A 45 13.17 -9.11 2.06
CA THR A 45 11.84 -9.69 2.30
C THR A 45 10.81 -8.60 2.61
N LYS A 46 11.16 -7.61 3.45
CA LYS A 46 10.29 -6.46 3.73
C LYS A 46 9.99 -5.67 2.47
N TRP A 47 10.98 -5.38 1.62
CA TRP A 47 10.74 -4.70 0.33
C TRP A 47 9.83 -5.45 -0.61
N LYS A 48 9.87 -6.79 -0.62
CA LYS A 48 8.92 -7.61 -1.39
C LYS A 48 7.49 -7.47 -0.85
N GLN A 49 7.33 -7.43 0.47
CA GLN A 49 6.02 -7.22 1.11
C GLN A 49 5.48 -5.81 0.87
N ILE A 50 6.35 -4.80 0.97
CA ILE A 50 6.05 -3.39 0.68
C ILE A 50 5.58 -3.24 -0.77
N GLY A 51 6.33 -3.81 -1.73
CA GLY A 51 5.96 -3.76 -3.15
C GLY A 51 4.55 -4.31 -3.38
N GLY A 52 4.24 -5.50 -2.86
CA GLY A 52 2.91 -6.09 -3.01
C GLY A 52 1.79 -5.32 -2.30
N ALA A 53 2.08 -4.55 -1.26
CA ALA A 53 1.11 -3.66 -0.62
C ALA A 53 0.88 -2.38 -1.44
N LEU A 54 1.94 -1.75 -1.95
CA LEU A 54 1.87 -0.59 -2.84
C LEU A 54 1.13 -0.92 -4.15
N GLU A 55 1.37 -2.09 -4.75
CA GLU A 55 0.65 -2.54 -5.95
C GLU A 55 -0.87 -2.65 -5.71
N LYS A 56 -1.27 -3.13 -4.52
CA LYS A 56 -2.70 -3.25 -4.16
C LYS A 56 -3.37 -1.89 -3.97
N LEU A 57 -2.61 -0.87 -3.58
CA LEU A 57 -3.04 0.52 -3.48
C LEU A 57 -2.97 1.26 -4.83
N GLY A 58 -2.65 0.55 -5.92
CA GLY A 58 -2.60 1.12 -7.26
C GLY A 58 -1.35 1.96 -7.55
N VAL A 59 -0.30 1.85 -6.74
CA VAL A 59 0.97 2.55 -6.99
C VAL A 59 1.64 1.95 -8.23
N PRO A 60 2.09 2.77 -9.20
CA PRO A 60 2.71 2.27 -10.42
C PRO A 60 3.99 1.46 -10.14
N ALA A 61 4.19 0.34 -10.82
CA ALA A 61 5.36 -0.52 -10.66
C ALA A 61 6.70 0.23 -10.87
N LYS A 62 6.74 1.24 -11.73
CA LYS A 62 7.92 2.11 -11.93
C LYS A 62 8.31 2.85 -10.66
N GLU A 63 7.31 3.32 -9.91
CA GLU A 63 7.52 4.06 -8.66
C GLU A 63 7.95 3.11 -7.54
N ILE A 64 7.33 1.92 -7.46
CA ILE A 64 7.75 0.86 -6.53
C ILE A 64 9.20 0.45 -6.78
N ALA A 65 9.58 0.26 -8.05
CA ALA A 65 10.96 -0.06 -8.41
C ALA A 65 11.93 1.07 -8.07
N HIS A 66 11.50 2.34 -8.16
CA HIS A 66 12.30 3.48 -7.73
C HIS A 66 12.52 3.47 -6.21
N LEU A 67 11.45 3.24 -5.42
CA LEU A 67 11.53 3.12 -3.97
C LEU A 67 12.46 1.98 -3.53
N GLN A 68 12.30 0.79 -4.14
CA GLN A 68 13.16 -0.36 -3.86
C GLN A 68 14.63 -0.12 -4.25
N LYS A 69 14.89 0.65 -5.32
CA LYS A 69 16.26 1.01 -5.72
C LYS A 69 16.89 2.03 -4.77
N GLN A 70 16.11 2.98 -4.28
CA GLN A 70 16.60 3.93 -3.28
C GLN A 70 16.88 3.22 -1.95
N ASP A 71 16.14 2.16 -1.65
CA ASP A 71 16.28 1.40 -0.40
C ASP A 71 16.14 2.32 0.83
N ASP A 72 15.38 3.41 0.69
CA ASP A 72 15.26 4.46 1.72
C ASP A 72 13.91 4.35 2.46
N PRO A 73 13.93 4.04 3.78
CA PRO A 73 12.72 3.90 4.57
C PRO A 73 12.02 5.24 4.87
N ALA A 74 12.74 6.37 4.86
CA ALA A 74 12.16 7.69 5.05
C ALA A 74 11.36 8.11 3.81
N LEU A 75 11.88 7.85 2.61
CA LEU A 75 11.17 8.08 1.36
C LEU A 75 9.88 7.25 1.28
N LEU A 76 9.95 5.99 1.72
CA LEU A 76 8.74 5.15 1.81
C LEU A 76 7.73 5.72 2.82
N ALA A 77 8.19 6.20 3.97
CA ALA A 77 7.32 6.81 4.98
C ALA A 77 6.59 8.04 4.42
N GLN A 78 7.31 8.92 3.72
CA GLN A 78 6.70 10.06 3.02
C GLN A 78 5.63 9.59 2.04
N LYS A 79 5.93 8.56 1.24
CA LYS A 79 4.99 8.02 0.28
C LYS A 79 3.72 7.46 0.95
N VAL A 80 3.86 6.78 2.08
CA VAL A 80 2.73 6.27 2.85
C VAL A 80 1.87 7.43 3.38
N THR A 81 2.49 8.50 3.89
CA THR A 81 1.76 9.71 4.31
C THR A 81 1.02 10.38 3.16
N GLU A 82 1.63 10.46 1.96
CA GLU A 82 0.95 10.99 0.77
C GLU A 82 -0.26 10.14 0.36
N LEU A 83 -0.18 8.81 0.50
CA LEU A 83 -1.28 7.90 0.22
C LEU A 83 -2.38 7.98 1.28
N GLN A 84 -2.04 8.24 2.55
CA GLN A 84 -3.00 8.46 3.64
C GLN A 84 -3.72 9.82 3.53
N GLY A 85 -3.03 10.86 3.04
CA GLY A 85 -3.60 12.19 2.88
C GLY A 85 -4.41 12.41 1.59
N LYS A 86 -4.37 11.44 0.66
CA LYS A 86 -5.28 11.38 -0.50
C LYS A 86 -6.62 10.79 -0.08
N GLU A 87 -7.38 11.54 0.71
CA GLU A 87 -8.82 11.28 0.94
C GLU A 87 -9.69 12.21 0.07
#